data_AF-A0A0G4GXH3-F1
#
_entry.id   AF-A0A0G4GXH3-F1
#
_cell.length_a   1.000
_cell.length_b   1.000
_cell.length_c   1.000
_cell.angle_alpha   90.00
_cell.angle_beta   90.00
_cell.angle_gamma   90.00
#
_symmetry.space_group_name_H-M   'P 1'
#
loop_
_entity.id
_entity.type
_entity.pdbx_description
1 polymer ?
#
loop_
_entity_poly.entity_id
_entity_poly.type
_entity_poly.pdbx_seq_one_letter_code
_entity_poly.pdbx_strand_id
1 'polypeptide(L)'
;MSPDPNRRAALRSHISNSHPDDVDTMLCEVRRRVDEHIIRLGLADVLAFDIGGDVEAGLKVVYVLERGSGEEWRAMGRFLRMAFIYRLTPNATRLLRLSADALPTATAFHQLPLAMAIYKTFSQQLTHNTPSLALQQIGSGSYRIGYESFRVVPLGELPGGHRYAEGYKRTDPVIRQGANLIRSFSAFLLHRMLFCWSDGQGVGHRRVLSANIGRDDPRRRRLLRADDITEDLGIAVDYRYDGGDLNDSDRHMVVEYGYIYLHTTERPAADRSQPLADRYPESVGAARRLLRPFELERDVQ
;
A
#
# COMPACT_ATOMS: atom_id res chain seq x y z
N MET A 1 -9.14 -2.41 21.69
CA MET A 1 -8.20 -2.38 22.83
C MET A 1 -8.19 -0.99 23.45
N SER A 2 -8.39 -0.88 24.76
CA SER A 2 -8.37 0.39 25.48
C SER A 2 -6.93 0.95 25.58
N PRO A 3 -6.70 2.26 25.39
CA PRO A 3 -5.41 2.87 25.71
C PRO A 3 -5.15 2.93 27.23
N ASP A 4 -6.20 2.82 28.05
CA ASP A 4 -6.12 2.83 29.51
C ASP A 4 -5.50 1.52 30.06
N PRO A 5 -4.36 1.58 30.77
CA PRO A 5 -3.72 0.42 31.37
C PRO A 5 -4.60 -0.30 32.41
N ASN A 6 -5.45 0.42 33.16
CA ASN A 6 -6.29 -0.18 34.19
C ASN A 6 -7.39 -1.04 33.57
N ARG A 7 -8.01 -0.57 32.49
CA ARG A 7 -8.99 -1.36 31.73
C ARG A 7 -8.37 -2.62 31.11
N ARG A 8 -7.12 -2.55 30.65
CA ARG A 8 -6.40 -3.73 30.13
C ARG A 8 -6.07 -4.71 31.26
N ALA A 9 -5.62 -4.23 32.42
CA ALA A 9 -5.36 -5.06 33.58
C ALA A 9 -6.64 -5.77 34.08
N ALA A 10 -7.77 -5.07 34.09
CA ALA A 10 -9.07 -5.66 34.44
C ALA A 10 -9.49 -6.75 33.45
N LEU A 11 -9.34 -6.52 32.14
CA LEU A 11 -9.61 -7.53 31.11
C LEU A 11 -8.72 -8.76 31.28
N ARG A 12 -7.41 -8.57 31.50
CA ARG A 12 -6.46 -9.66 31.77
C ARG A 12 -6.87 -10.46 32.99
N SER A 13 -7.18 -9.78 34.10
CA SER A 13 -7.65 -10.45 35.31
C SER A 13 -8.94 -11.23 35.07
N HIS A 14 -9.84 -10.73 34.23
CA HIS A 14 -11.06 -11.45 33.90
C HIS A 14 -10.75 -12.74 33.13
N ILE A 15 -9.93 -12.65 32.06
CA ILE A 15 -9.52 -13.81 31.25
C ILE A 15 -8.76 -14.84 32.12
N SER A 16 -7.85 -14.41 32.98
CA SER A 16 -7.10 -15.32 33.87
C SER A 16 -7.96 -16.01 34.92
N ASN A 17 -9.11 -15.45 35.27
CA ASN A 17 -10.04 -16.01 36.24
C ASN A 17 -11.19 -16.80 35.58
N SER A 18 -11.27 -16.85 34.25
CA SER A 18 -12.28 -17.61 33.50
C SER A 18 -12.01 -19.11 33.52
N HIS A 19 -13.05 -19.92 33.33
CA HIS A 19 -12.90 -21.35 33.18
C HIS A 19 -12.16 -21.68 31.86
N PRO A 20 -11.31 -22.72 31.80
CA PRO A 20 -10.60 -23.08 30.56
C PRO A 20 -11.52 -23.24 29.34
N ASP A 21 -12.67 -23.89 29.49
CA ASP A 21 -13.66 -24.05 28.41
C ASP A 21 -14.22 -22.71 27.90
N ASP A 22 -14.35 -21.72 28.79
CA ASP A 22 -14.77 -20.36 28.41
C ASP A 22 -13.67 -19.68 27.60
N VAL A 23 -12.41 -19.84 28.01
CA VAL A 23 -11.24 -19.29 27.29
C VAL A 23 -11.12 -19.89 25.90
N ASP A 24 -11.30 -21.20 25.76
CA ASP A 24 -11.28 -21.88 24.46
C ASP A 24 -12.43 -21.40 23.56
N THR A 25 -13.62 -21.20 24.14
CA THR A 25 -14.77 -20.63 23.42
C THR A 25 -14.47 -19.21 22.94
N MET A 26 -13.90 -18.36 23.81
CA MET A 26 -13.48 -17.00 23.44
C MET A 26 -12.42 -17.01 22.32
N LEU A 27 -11.44 -17.91 22.40
CA LEU A 27 -10.41 -18.07 21.36
C LEU A 27 -11.01 -18.46 20.01
N CYS A 28 -11.95 -19.40 19.99
CA CYS A 28 -12.66 -19.80 18.78
C CYS A 28 -13.40 -18.63 18.13
N GLU A 29 -14.14 -17.85 18.92
CA GLU A 29 -14.86 -16.67 18.41
C GLU A 29 -13.92 -15.58 17.90
N VAL A 30 -12.81 -15.33 18.61
CA VAL A 30 -11.81 -14.36 18.19
C VAL A 30 -11.14 -14.78 16.88
N ARG A 31 -10.78 -16.05 16.72
CA ARG A 31 -10.23 -16.59 15.45
C ARG A 31 -11.21 -16.42 14.30
N ARG A 32 -12.47 -16.81 14.50
CA ARG A 32 -13.54 -16.65 13.50
C ARG A 32 -13.65 -15.20 13.03
N ARG A 33 -13.66 -14.25 13.98
CA ARG A 33 -13.77 -12.82 13.66
C ARG A 33 -12.55 -12.27 12.93
N VAL A 34 -11.34 -12.73 13.26
CA VAL A 34 -10.12 -12.38 12.50
C VAL A 34 -10.25 -12.87 11.06
N ASP A 35 -10.62 -14.14 10.86
CA ASP A 35 -10.76 -14.73 9.51
C ASP A 35 -11.82 -14.01 8.68
N GLU A 36 -12.97 -13.69 9.27
CA GLU A 36 -14.03 -12.91 8.63
C GLU A 36 -13.54 -11.53 8.18
N HIS A 37 -12.78 -10.84 9.03
CA HIS A 37 -12.20 -9.55 8.66
C HIS A 37 -11.16 -9.68 7.55
N ILE A 38 -10.26 -10.66 7.63
CA ILE A 38 -9.24 -10.92 6.60
C ILE A 38 -9.88 -11.18 5.23
N ILE A 39 -10.92 -12.01 5.17
CA ILE A 39 -11.66 -12.31 3.94
C ILE A 39 -12.37 -11.05 3.42
N ARG A 40 -13.12 -10.35 4.28
CA ARG A 40 -13.88 -9.14 3.91
C ARG A 40 -12.97 -8.02 3.38
N LEU A 41 -11.75 -7.92 3.91
CA LEU A 41 -10.76 -6.93 3.50
C LEU A 41 -9.96 -7.36 2.26
N GLY A 42 -10.15 -8.59 1.77
CA GLY A 42 -9.41 -9.13 0.63
C GLY A 42 -7.93 -9.31 0.95
N LEU A 43 -7.59 -9.80 2.15
CA LEU A 43 -6.21 -9.97 2.63
C LEU A 43 -5.80 -11.45 2.77
N ALA A 44 -6.70 -12.38 2.51
CA ALA A 44 -6.52 -13.81 2.80
C ALA A 44 -5.33 -14.46 2.08
N ASP A 45 -4.96 -13.93 0.91
CA ASP A 45 -3.82 -14.40 0.11
C ASP A 45 -2.48 -13.78 0.52
N VAL A 46 -2.48 -12.69 1.31
CA VAL A 46 -1.26 -11.91 1.62
C VAL A 46 -0.93 -11.78 3.09
N LEU A 47 -1.91 -11.92 4.00
CA LEU A 47 -1.72 -11.66 5.42
C LEU A 47 -2.38 -12.73 6.29
N ALA A 48 -1.66 -13.17 7.32
CA ALA A 48 -2.22 -13.95 8.41
C ALA A 48 -1.65 -13.49 9.75
N PHE A 49 -2.45 -13.68 10.80
CA PHE A 49 -2.05 -13.33 12.16
C PHE A 49 -1.85 -14.58 13.00
N ASP A 50 -0.73 -14.64 13.70
CA ASP A 50 -0.49 -15.62 14.75
C ASP A 50 -0.88 -15.00 16.08
N ILE A 51 -1.91 -15.59 16.71
CA ILE A 51 -2.44 -15.16 18.00
C ILE A 51 -1.93 -16.03 19.16
N GLY A 52 -1.12 -17.05 18.92
CA GLY A 52 -0.47 -17.86 19.96
C GLY A 52 -1.40 -18.63 20.92
N GLY A 53 -2.71 -18.66 20.66
CA GLY A 53 -3.70 -19.18 21.62
C GLY A 53 -4.02 -18.20 22.76
N ASP A 54 -3.74 -16.91 22.59
CA ASP A 54 -4.00 -15.87 23.58
C ASP A 54 -5.19 -14.99 23.13
N VAL A 55 -6.21 -14.89 24.00
CA VAL A 55 -7.44 -14.11 23.75
C VAL A 55 -7.13 -12.63 23.61
N GLU A 56 -6.24 -12.08 24.45
CA GLU A 56 -5.84 -10.67 24.38
C GLU A 56 -5.08 -10.40 23.08
N ALA A 57 -4.19 -11.30 22.68
CA ALA A 57 -3.47 -11.23 21.41
C ALA A 57 -4.45 -11.19 20.23
N GLY A 58 -5.43 -12.09 20.20
CA GLY A 58 -6.45 -12.09 19.15
C GLY A 58 -7.36 -10.86 19.18
N LEU A 59 -7.76 -10.36 20.35
CA LEU A 59 -8.52 -9.11 20.47
C LEU A 59 -7.70 -7.89 19.98
N LYS A 60 -6.38 -7.91 20.14
CA LYS A 60 -5.48 -6.90 19.56
C LYS A 60 -5.49 -6.95 18.04
N VAL A 61 -5.48 -8.15 17.43
CA VAL A 61 -5.61 -8.33 15.97
C VAL A 61 -6.96 -7.80 15.48
N VAL A 62 -8.06 -8.22 16.11
CA VAL A 62 -9.42 -7.76 15.75
C VAL A 62 -9.49 -6.23 15.79
N TYR A 63 -8.97 -5.62 16.86
CA TYR A 63 -8.91 -4.17 16.98
C TYR A 63 -8.16 -3.52 15.80
N VAL A 64 -6.99 -4.03 15.42
CA VAL A 64 -6.21 -3.50 14.31
C VAL A 64 -6.96 -3.61 12.98
N LEU A 65 -7.62 -4.74 12.74
CA LEU A 65 -8.44 -4.97 11.54
C LEU A 65 -9.67 -4.05 11.48
N GLU A 66 -10.32 -3.81 12.62
CA GLU A 66 -11.51 -2.94 12.71
C GLU A 66 -11.20 -1.44 12.57
N ARG A 67 -9.95 -1.01 12.79
CA ARG A 67 -9.59 0.42 12.64
C ARG A 67 -9.52 0.88 11.19
N GLY A 68 -9.31 -0.03 10.24
CA GLY A 68 -9.27 0.26 8.80
C GLY A 68 -10.66 0.41 8.20
N SER A 69 -10.93 1.46 7.42
CA SER A 69 -12.24 1.69 6.77
C SER A 69 -12.53 0.73 5.61
N GLY A 70 -11.67 -0.27 5.41
CA GLY A 70 -11.64 -1.15 4.25
C GLY A 70 -10.65 -0.67 3.19
N GLU A 71 -10.64 0.61 2.86
CA GLU A 71 -9.79 1.15 1.79
C GLU A 71 -8.30 1.13 2.13
N GLU A 72 -7.91 1.52 3.35
CA GLU A 72 -6.51 1.50 3.75
C GLU A 72 -5.96 0.07 3.73
N TRP A 73 -6.73 -0.89 4.26
CA TRP A 73 -6.35 -2.30 4.23
C TRP A 73 -6.26 -2.85 2.82
N ARG A 74 -7.21 -2.54 1.93
CA ARG A 74 -7.13 -2.94 0.51
C ARG A 74 -5.88 -2.36 -0.16
N ALA A 75 -5.56 -1.10 0.11
CA ALA A 75 -4.34 -0.46 -0.41
C ALA A 75 -3.07 -1.16 0.09
N MET A 76 -3.03 -1.55 1.36
CA MET A 76 -1.93 -2.33 1.93
C MET A 76 -1.88 -3.76 1.37
N GLY A 77 -3.02 -4.37 1.08
CA GLY A 77 -3.13 -5.64 0.37
C GLY A 77 -2.48 -5.56 -1.02
N ARG A 78 -2.82 -4.56 -1.82
CA ARG A 78 -2.17 -4.29 -3.13
C ARG A 78 -0.67 -4.15 -2.99
N PHE A 79 -0.24 -3.35 -2.03
CA PHE A 79 1.17 -3.14 -1.75
C PHE A 79 1.88 -4.46 -1.40
N LEU A 80 1.30 -5.30 -0.54
CA LEU A 80 1.87 -6.59 -0.14
C LEU A 80 1.95 -7.57 -1.32
N ARG A 81 0.92 -7.65 -2.17
CA ARG A 81 0.96 -8.45 -3.42
C ARG A 81 2.16 -8.06 -4.28
N MET A 82 2.37 -6.76 -4.48
CA MET A 82 3.53 -6.26 -5.22
C MET A 82 4.85 -6.54 -4.50
N ALA A 83 4.89 -6.45 -3.16
CA ALA A 83 6.07 -6.79 -2.38
C ALA A 83 6.47 -8.27 -2.55
N PHE A 84 5.50 -9.18 -2.62
CA PHE A 84 5.76 -10.60 -2.92
C PHE A 84 6.33 -10.79 -4.33
N ILE A 85 5.73 -10.11 -5.34
CA ILE A 85 6.21 -10.14 -6.72
C ILE A 85 7.66 -9.66 -6.81
N TYR A 86 8.00 -8.59 -6.08
CA TYR A 86 9.36 -8.03 -6.01
C TYR A 86 10.23 -8.65 -4.92
N ARG A 87 9.79 -9.76 -4.31
CA ARG A 87 10.57 -10.52 -3.32
C ARG A 87 11.13 -9.67 -2.17
N LEU A 88 10.39 -8.64 -1.77
CA LEU A 88 10.75 -7.78 -0.63
C LEU A 88 10.48 -8.46 0.71
N THR A 89 9.91 -9.67 0.70
CA THR A 89 9.60 -10.49 1.87
C THR A 89 10.54 -11.71 1.89
N PRO A 90 11.82 -11.56 2.28
CA PRO A 90 12.81 -12.63 2.14
C PRO A 90 12.44 -13.93 2.88
N ASN A 91 11.62 -13.83 3.93
CA ASN A 91 11.22 -14.95 4.78
C ASN A 91 9.80 -15.48 4.48
N ALA A 92 9.09 -14.90 3.51
CA ALA A 92 7.72 -15.29 3.20
C ALA A 92 7.57 -15.64 1.71
N THR A 93 7.06 -16.84 1.44
CA THR A 93 6.90 -17.35 0.08
C THR A 93 5.61 -16.90 -0.59
N ARG A 94 4.54 -16.62 0.18
CA ARG A 94 3.24 -16.14 -0.33
C ARG A 94 2.39 -15.35 0.67
N LEU A 95 2.55 -15.63 1.96
CA LEU A 95 1.69 -15.11 3.02
C LEU A 95 2.56 -14.54 4.13
N LEU A 96 2.30 -13.30 4.51
CA LEU A 96 3.05 -12.65 5.58
C LEU A 96 2.39 -12.99 6.91
N ARG A 97 3.09 -13.74 7.76
CA ARG A 97 2.62 -14.10 9.10
C ARG A 97 3.09 -13.05 10.10
N LEU A 98 2.13 -12.36 10.71
CA LEU A 98 2.38 -11.37 11.74
C LEU A 98 2.06 -11.94 13.12
N SER A 99 3.00 -11.89 14.05
CA SER A 99 2.67 -12.12 15.46
C SER A 99 1.88 -10.92 16.00
N ALA A 100 0.88 -11.20 16.83
CA ALA A 100 0.14 -10.17 17.56
C ALA A 100 1.06 -9.28 18.43
N ASP A 101 2.21 -9.79 18.87
CA ASP A 101 3.18 -9.03 19.67
C ASP A 101 3.85 -7.92 18.86
N ALA A 102 4.08 -8.17 17.57
CA ALA A 102 4.65 -7.19 16.64
C ALA A 102 3.68 -6.07 16.27
N LEU A 103 2.39 -6.19 16.61
CA LEU A 103 1.40 -5.18 16.28
C LEU A 103 1.63 -3.88 17.06
N PRO A 104 1.47 -2.71 16.41
CA PRO A 104 1.54 -1.42 17.07
C PRO A 104 0.55 -1.31 18.23
N THR A 105 0.91 -0.50 19.22
CA THR A 105 0.02 -0.18 20.34
C THR A 105 -1.20 0.62 19.87
N ALA A 106 -2.29 0.61 20.63
CA ALA A 106 -3.45 1.46 20.34
C ALA A 106 -3.06 2.94 20.21
N THR A 107 -2.10 3.39 21.03
CA THR A 107 -1.52 4.74 20.97
C THR A 107 -0.91 5.07 19.61
N ALA A 108 -0.26 4.10 18.94
CA ALA A 108 0.30 4.34 17.60
C ALA A 108 -0.79 4.68 16.56
N PHE A 109 -1.99 4.08 16.67
CA PHE A 109 -3.15 4.40 15.83
C PHE A 109 -3.81 5.75 16.16
N HIS A 110 -3.40 6.40 17.26
CA HIS A 110 -3.79 7.77 17.58
C HIS A 110 -2.74 8.80 17.15
N GLN A 111 -1.47 8.41 17.11
CA GLN A 111 -0.35 9.29 16.77
C GLN A 111 -0.05 9.33 15.27
N LEU A 112 -0.34 8.25 14.55
CA LEU A 112 -0.09 8.14 13.12
C LEU A 112 -1.40 8.17 12.32
N PRO A 113 -1.36 8.71 11.10
CA PRO A 113 -2.39 8.42 10.11
C PRO A 113 -2.59 6.91 9.97
N LEU A 114 -3.84 6.49 9.80
CA LEU A 114 -4.23 5.09 9.85
C LEU A 114 -3.47 4.21 8.83
N ALA A 115 -3.31 4.66 7.58
CA ALA A 115 -2.55 3.95 6.56
C ALA A 115 -1.08 3.74 6.98
N MET A 116 -0.47 4.75 7.62
CA MET A 116 0.89 4.65 8.15
C MET A 116 0.97 3.68 9.34
N ALA A 117 -0.02 3.72 10.24
CA ALA A 117 -0.12 2.80 11.36
C ALA A 117 -0.28 1.34 10.89
N ILE A 118 -1.11 1.11 9.87
CA ILE A 118 -1.30 -0.21 9.25
C ILE A 118 0.00 -0.66 8.58
N TYR A 119 0.62 0.18 7.76
CA TYR A 119 1.91 -0.17 7.13
C TYR A 119 2.96 -0.56 8.17
N LYS A 120 3.01 0.16 9.30
CA LYS A 120 3.92 -0.13 10.42
C LYS A 120 3.77 -1.56 10.95
N THR A 121 2.59 -2.18 10.86
CA THR A 121 2.33 -3.55 11.34
C THR A 121 3.19 -4.61 10.65
N PHE A 122 3.49 -4.42 9.36
CA PHE A 122 4.23 -5.40 8.56
C PHE A 122 5.55 -4.87 8.00
N SER A 123 5.77 -3.56 8.01
CA SER A 123 6.93 -2.90 7.39
C SER A 123 8.30 -3.44 7.83
N GLN A 124 8.42 -3.93 9.07
CA GLN A 124 9.66 -4.49 9.59
C GLN A 124 10.04 -5.83 8.92
N GLN A 125 9.08 -6.57 8.38
CA GLN A 125 9.31 -7.84 7.68
C GLN A 125 9.70 -7.64 6.22
N LEU A 126 9.76 -6.38 5.75
CA LEU A 126 10.11 -6.03 4.39
C LEU A 126 11.56 -5.56 4.31
N THR A 127 12.29 -6.01 3.29
CA THR A 127 13.67 -5.59 3.02
C THR A 127 13.89 -5.33 1.53
N HIS A 128 14.76 -4.38 1.22
CA HIS A 128 15.23 -4.10 -0.14
C HIS A 128 16.72 -3.75 -0.09
N ASN A 129 17.57 -4.45 -0.83
CA ASN A 129 19.01 -4.19 -0.93
C ASN A 129 19.73 -4.00 0.43
N THR A 130 19.35 -4.78 1.44
CA THR A 130 19.85 -4.83 2.84
C THR A 130 19.05 -4.06 3.90
N PRO A 131 18.66 -2.77 3.78
CA PRO A 131 17.86 -2.14 4.83
C PRO A 131 16.44 -2.71 4.92
N SER A 132 15.92 -2.70 6.15
CA SER A 132 14.50 -2.87 6.40
C SER A 132 13.72 -1.68 5.85
N LEU A 133 12.52 -1.95 5.31
CA LEU A 133 11.55 -0.93 4.93
C LEU A 133 10.64 -0.54 6.11
N ALA A 134 11.12 -0.69 7.35
CA ALA A 134 10.38 -0.26 8.53
C ALA A 134 10.08 1.25 8.48
N LEU A 135 8.85 1.62 8.85
CA LEU A 135 8.49 3.02 9.04
C LEU A 135 9.12 3.57 10.32
N GLN A 136 10.00 4.55 10.14
CA GLN A 136 10.73 5.24 11.21
C GLN A 136 10.32 6.71 11.28
N GLN A 137 10.22 7.25 12.49
CA GLN A 137 10.12 8.68 12.71
C GLN A 137 11.51 9.22 12.99
N ILE A 138 11.97 10.19 12.20
CA ILE A 138 13.34 10.73 12.27
C ILE A 138 13.40 12.19 12.76
N GLY A 139 12.23 12.80 13.02
CA GLY A 139 12.13 14.17 13.53
C GLY A 139 10.67 14.58 13.77
N SER A 140 10.46 15.87 14.08
CA SER A 140 9.13 16.45 14.25
C SER A 140 8.38 16.49 12.91
N GLY A 141 7.50 15.51 12.68
CA GLY A 141 6.71 15.38 11.45
C GLY A 141 7.44 14.76 10.25
N SER A 142 8.70 14.36 10.41
CA SER A 142 9.49 13.70 9.37
C SER A 142 9.63 12.20 9.63
N TYR A 143 9.48 11.44 8.55
CA TYR A 143 9.47 9.98 8.54
C TYR A 143 10.46 9.45 7.50
N ARG A 144 10.81 8.17 7.66
CA ARG A 144 11.72 7.45 6.77
C ARG A 144 11.26 6.02 6.57
N ILE A 145 11.42 5.53 5.34
CA ILE A 145 11.29 4.11 4.96
C ILE A 145 12.49 3.76 4.07
N GLY A 146 13.32 2.79 4.46
CA GLY A 146 14.55 2.48 3.73
C GLY A 146 15.50 3.68 3.69
N TYR A 147 15.81 4.21 2.49
CA TYR A 147 16.57 5.46 2.32
C TYR A 147 15.70 6.69 2.04
N GLU A 148 14.39 6.52 2.05
CA GLU A 148 13.43 7.50 1.57
C GLU A 148 12.86 8.30 2.73
N SER A 149 13.19 9.59 2.78
CA SER A 149 12.67 10.52 3.79
C SER A 149 11.48 11.30 3.25
N PHE A 150 10.44 11.48 4.06
CA PHE A 150 9.23 12.19 3.68
C PHE A 150 8.55 12.84 4.90
N ARG A 151 7.55 13.68 4.65
CA ARG A 151 6.67 14.22 5.70
C ARG A 151 5.21 14.13 5.29
N VAL A 152 4.33 14.12 6.27
CA VAL A 152 2.90 14.30 6.05
C VAL A 152 2.62 15.77 5.76
N VAL A 153 1.75 16.07 4.80
CA VAL A 153 1.27 17.42 4.49
C VAL A 153 -0.15 17.54 5.03
N PRO A 154 -0.38 18.24 6.15
CA PRO A 154 -1.71 18.53 6.66
C PRO A 154 -2.57 19.26 5.63
N LEU A 155 -3.89 19.02 5.67
CA LEU A 155 -4.84 19.69 4.78
C LEU A 155 -4.71 21.23 4.82
N GLY A 156 -4.44 21.81 5.99
CA GLY A 156 -4.28 23.26 6.14
C GLY A 156 -3.00 23.84 5.52
N GLU A 157 -2.03 23.01 5.14
CA GLU A 157 -0.85 23.45 4.39
C GLU A 157 -1.10 23.46 2.87
N LEU A 158 -2.16 22.79 2.39
CA LEU A 158 -2.49 22.80 0.96
C LEU A 158 -3.18 24.12 0.59
N PRO A 159 -2.78 24.79 -0.51
CA PRO A 159 -3.43 26.02 -0.95
C PRO A 159 -4.93 25.82 -1.23
N GLY A 160 -5.69 26.92 -1.13
CA GLY A 160 -7.10 26.92 -1.52
C GLY A 160 -7.27 26.47 -2.98
N GLY A 161 -8.19 25.53 -3.22
CA GLY A 161 -8.41 24.95 -4.55
C GLY A 161 -7.36 23.93 -4.99
N HIS A 162 -6.38 23.59 -4.15
CA HIS A 162 -5.40 22.57 -4.50
C HIS A 162 -6.07 21.22 -4.74
N ARG A 163 -5.75 20.56 -5.86
CA ARG A 163 -6.38 19.30 -6.29
C ARG A 163 -6.27 18.12 -5.31
N TYR A 164 -5.27 18.12 -4.43
CA TYR A 164 -5.15 17.10 -3.37
C TYR A 164 -5.88 17.48 -2.08
N ALA A 165 -6.40 18.72 -1.98
CA ALA A 165 -7.33 19.08 -0.93
C ALA A 165 -8.71 18.44 -1.21
N GLU A 166 -9.10 18.37 -2.50
CA GLU A 166 -10.28 17.62 -2.94
C GLU A 166 -10.07 16.12 -2.71
N GLY A 167 -10.89 15.53 -1.84
CA GLY A 167 -10.77 14.12 -1.45
C GLY A 167 -9.58 13.82 -0.52
N TYR A 168 -9.03 14.83 0.17
CA TYR A 168 -8.01 14.61 1.20
C TYR A 168 -8.52 13.67 2.29
N LYS A 169 -7.80 12.57 2.54
CA LYS A 169 -8.12 11.61 3.60
C LYS A 169 -7.12 11.76 4.74
N ARG A 170 -7.60 12.13 5.93
CA ARG A 170 -6.74 12.18 7.14
C ARG A 170 -6.15 10.81 7.49
N THR A 171 -6.84 9.73 7.11
CA THR A 171 -6.42 8.36 7.34
C THR A 171 -5.32 7.91 6.36
N ASP A 172 -5.28 8.47 5.15
CA ASP A 172 -4.26 8.21 4.12
C ASP A 172 -3.80 9.55 3.51
N PRO A 173 -2.95 10.32 4.22
CA PRO A 173 -2.73 11.73 3.94
C PRO A 173 -1.74 11.96 2.80
N VAL A 174 -1.74 13.18 2.27
CA VAL A 174 -0.77 13.65 1.28
C VAL A 174 0.65 13.57 1.85
N ILE A 175 1.57 13.08 1.03
CA ILE A 175 2.98 12.92 1.39
C ILE A 175 3.86 13.88 0.57
N ARG A 176 4.77 14.57 1.26
CA ARG A 176 5.82 15.40 0.67
C ARG A 176 7.15 14.67 0.77
N GLN A 177 7.84 14.55 -0.35
CA GLN A 177 9.16 13.95 -0.44
C GLN A 177 10.06 14.80 -1.34
N GLY A 178 10.95 15.59 -0.73
CA GLY A 178 11.74 16.58 -1.47
C GLY A 178 10.81 17.49 -2.28
N ALA A 179 11.03 17.56 -3.59
CA ALA A 179 10.22 18.33 -4.53
C ALA A 179 8.95 17.60 -5.05
N ASN A 180 8.67 16.40 -4.55
CA ASN A 180 7.50 15.61 -4.94
C ASN A 180 6.39 15.73 -3.91
N LEU A 181 5.16 15.94 -4.37
CA LEU A 181 3.91 15.86 -3.62
C LEU A 181 3.10 14.67 -4.14
N ILE A 182 2.72 13.77 -3.25
CA ILE A 182 2.02 12.53 -3.61
C ILE A 182 0.68 12.52 -2.90
N ARG A 183 -0.38 12.19 -3.65
CA ARG A 183 -1.78 12.34 -3.23
C ARG A 183 -2.11 11.64 -1.90
N SER A 184 -1.49 10.50 -1.62
CA SER A 184 -1.70 9.76 -0.39
C SER A 184 -0.46 8.96 0.02
N PHE A 185 -0.42 8.46 1.26
CA PHE A 185 0.67 7.62 1.74
C PHE A 185 0.67 6.27 1.03
N SER A 186 -0.48 5.67 0.79
CA SER A 186 -0.59 4.43 0.00
C SER A 186 -0.07 4.62 -1.44
N ALA A 187 -0.36 5.77 -2.07
CA ALA A 187 0.18 6.10 -3.39
C ALA A 187 1.70 6.27 -3.35
N PHE A 188 2.25 6.89 -2.29
CA PHE A 188 3.70 6.98 -2.08
C PHE A 188 4.35 5.60 -1.97
N LEU A 189 3.75 4.67 -1.23
CA LEU A 189 4.26 3.31 -1.12
C LEU A 189 4.28 2.57 -2.46
N LEU A 190 3.19 2.66 -3.24
CA LEU A 190 3.12 2.05 -4.57
C LEU A 190 4.10 2.70 -5.56
N HIS A 191 4.26 4.03 -5.50
CA HIS A 191 5.29 4.73 -6.28
C HIS A 191 6.68 4.17 -5.95
N ARG A 192 7.05 4.09 -4.67
CA ARG A 192 8.36 3.58 -4.26
C ARG A 192 8.56 2.12 -4.63
N MET A 193 7.52 1.31 -4.52
CA MET A 193 7.52 -0.09 -4.95
C MET A 193 7.88 -0.22 -6.44
N LEU A 194 7.22 0.55 -7.30
CA LEU A 194 7.39 0.46 -8.75
C LEU A 194 8.74 1.01 -9.24
N PHE A 195 9.23 2.08 -8.61
CA PHE A 195 10.39 2.83 -9.12
C PHE A 195 11.70 2.56 -8.40
N CYS A 196 11.66 2.30 -7.10
CA CYS A 196 12.86 2.25 -6.27
C CYS A 196 13.11 0.86 -5.70
N TRP A 197 12.07 0.05 -5.52
CA TRP A 197 12.18 -1.27 -4.91
C TRP A 197 11.96 -2.44 -5.89
N SER A 198 11.80 -2.14 -7.18
CA SER A 198 11.53 -3.14 -8.22
C SER A 198 12.79 -3.77 -8.84
N ASP A 199 13.99 -3.27 -8.49
CA ASP A 199 15.28 -3.64 -9.09
C ASP A 199 16.07 -4.69 -8.29
N GLY A 200 15.45 -5.32 -7.27
CA GLY A 200 16.11 -6.30 -6.41
C GLY A 200 16.69 -7.49 -7.17
N GLN A 201 17.87 -7.97 -6.74
CA GLN A 201 18.51 -9.15 -7.34
C GLN A 201 17.57 -10.37 -7.37
N GLY A 202 17.40 -10.97 -8.55
CA GLY A 202 16.56 -12.16 -8.75
C GLY A 202 15.08 -11.89 -9.00
N VAL A 203 14.65 -10.62 -8.98
CA VAL A 203 13.32 -10.22 -9.47
C VAL A 203 13.45 -10.04 -10.98
N GLY A 204 12.96 -10.99 -11.77
CA GLY A 204 12.96 -10.94 -13.24
C GLY A 204 12.01 -9.89 -13.83
N HIS A 205 11.64 -8.88 -13.05
CA HIS A 205 10.69 -7.89 -13.46
C HIS A 205 11.34 -6.88 -14.41
N ARG A 206 10.75 -6.74 -15.59
CA ARG A 206 11.27 -5.86 -16.64
C ARG A 206 10.21 -4.82 -16.92
N ARG A 207 10.62 -3.55 -16.99
CA ARG A 207 9.84 -2.53 -17.69
C ARG A 207 9.79 -2.98 -19.15
N VAL A 208 8.64 -3.47 -19.60
CA VAL A 208 8.49 -4.01 -20.95
C VAL A 208 8.00 -2.96 -21.93
N LEU A 209 7.23 -1.98 -21.47
CA LEU A 209 6.71 -0.90 -22.31
C LEU A 209 6.82 0.45 -21.60
N SER A 210 7.05 1.49 -22.40
CA SER A 210 7.01 2.89 -22.01
C SER A 210 6.38 3.65 -23.17
N ALA A 211 5.10 4.02 -23.06
CA ALA A 211 4.38 4.74 -24.12
C ALA A 211 4.17 6.20 -23.74
N ASN A 212 4.67 7.13 -24.55
CA ASN A 212 4.44 8.56 -24.33
C ASN A 212 3.07 8.96 -24.89
N ILE A 213 2.12 9.23 -24.00
CA ILE A 213 0.79 9.71 -24.35
C ILE A 213 0.70 11.24 -24.33
N GLY A 214 1.77 11.93 -23.94
CA GLY A 214 1.80 13.39 -23.83
C GLY A 214 1.19 13.90 -22.52
N ARG A 215 1.75 15.01 -22.01
CA ARG A 215 1.33 15.60 -20.73
C ARG A 215 -0.08 16.18 -20.79
N ASP A 216 -0.46 16.76 -21.93
CA ASP A 216 -1.71 17.50 -22.09
C ASP A 216 -2.82 16.66 -22.74
N ASP A 217 -2.62 15.34 -22.89
CA ASP A 217 -3.63 14.47 -23.47
C ASP A 217 -4.86 14.34 -22.55
N PRO A 218 -6.08 14.63 -23.04
CA PRO A 218 -7.30 14.53 -22.24
C PRO A 218 -7.64 13.09 -21.81
N ARG A 219 -7.22 12.06 -22.57
CA ARG A 219 -7.37 10.63 -22.23
C ARG A 219 -6.64 10.30 -20.93
N ARG A 220 -5.49 10.92 -20.70
CA ARG A 220 -4.71 10.78 -19.46
C ARG A 220 -5.48 11.26 -18.23
N ARG A 221 -6.18 12.39 -18.33
CA ARG A 221 -6.98 12.93 -17.23
C ARG A 221 -8.15 12.00 -16.90
N ARG A 222 -8.75 11.38 -17.91
CA ARG A 222 -9.79 10.35 -17.74
C ARG A 222 -9.22 9.13 -17.00
N LEU A 223 -8.06 8.62 -17.42
CA LEU A 223 -7.38 7.49 -16.78
C LEU A 223 -7.06 7.74 -15.28
N LEU A 224 -6.68 8.97 -14.91
CA LEU A 224 -6.36 9.30 -13.52
C LEU A 224 -7.55 9.59 -12.62
N ARG A 225 -8.70 9.90 -13.21
CA ARG A 225 -9.96 10.13 -12.50
C ARG A 225 -10.86 8.90 -12.47
N ALA A 226 -10.45 7.85 -13.17
CA ALA A 226 -11.11 6.58 -13.21
C ALA A 226 -11.01 5.90 -11.83
N ASP A 227 -12.05 6.05 -11.02
CA ASP A 227 -12.21 5.33 -9.76
C ASP A 227 -12.59 3.83 -10.01
N ASP A 228 -12.82 3.45 -11.28
CA ASP A 228 -13.29 2.13 -11.72
C ASP A 228 -12.17 1.19 -12.21
N ILE A 229 -10.90 1.62 -12.19
CA ILE A 229 -9.78 0.71 -12.47
C ILE A 229 -9.62 -0.22 -11.27
N THR A 230 -10.19 -1.41 -11.38
CA THR A 230 -10.07 -2.48 -10.39
C THR A 230 -8.66 -3.07 -10.39
N GLU A 231 -8.26 -3.70 -9.28
CA GLU A 231 -6.89 -4.20 -9.08
C GLU A 231 -6.46 -5.22 -10.14
N ASP A 232 -7.40 -6.01 -10.63
CA ASP A 232 -7.21 -7.00 -11.69
C ASP A 232 -6.94 -6.36 -13.06
N LEU A 233 -7.34 -5.10 -13.23
CA LEU A 233 -7.10 -4.34 -14.45
C LEU A 233 -5.77 -3.58 -14.38
N GLY A 234 -5.42 -3.00 -13.23
CA GLY A 234 -4.13 -2.34 -13.03
C GLY A 234 -4.05 -1.44 -11.80
N ILE A 235 -2.91 -0.79 -11.60
CA ILE A 235 -2.68 0.18 -10.51
C ILE A 235 -2.20 1.49 -11.13
N ALA A 236 -2.99 2.56 -10.97
CA ALA A 236 -2.59 3.91 -11.33
C ALA A 236 -2.04 4.65 -10.10
N VAL A 237 -0.87 5.27 -10.25
CA VAL A 237 -0.23 6.08 -9.19
C VAL A 237 -0.02 7.49 -9.72
N ASP A 238 -0.50 8.49 -8.98
CA ASP A 238 -0.39 9.91 -9.32
C ASP A 238 0.56 10.62 -8.35
N TYR A 239 1.48 11.43 -8.89
CA TYR A 239 2.32 12.35 -8.11
C TYR A 239 2.50 13.68 -8.84
N ARG A 240 2.95 14.69 -8.10
CA ARG A 240 3.22 16.04 -8.60
C ARG A 240 4.64 16.43 -8.25
N TYR A 241 5.40 16.91 -9.22
CA TYR A 241 6.64 17.63 -8.97
C TYR A 241 6.32 19.13 -8.92
N ASP A 242 6.58 19.77 -7.79
CA ASP A 242 6.29 21.19 -7.57
C ASP A 242 7.52 21.99 -7.12
N GLY A 243 8.72 21.43 -7.28
CA GLY A 243 9.95 22.07 -6.82
C GLY A 243 10.03 22.27 -5.30
N GLY A 244 9.09 21.70 -4.53
CA GLY A 244 8.95 21.94 -3.10
C GLY A 244 8.03 23.11 -2.74
N ASP A 245 7.52 23.86 -3.72
CA ASP A 245 6.60 24.98 -3.50
C ASP A 245 5.14 24.53 -3.68
N LEU A 246 4.39 24.51 -2.56
CA LEU A 246 2.97 24.19 -2.59
C LEU A 246 2.15 25.23 -3.35
N ASN A 247 2.62 26.48 -3.41
CA ASN A 247 1.92 27.60 -4.05
C ASN A 247 2.21 27.73 -5.54
N ASP A 248 3.12 26.91 -6.10
CA ASP A 248 3.41 26.96 -7.53
C ASP A 248 2.10 26.70 -8.32
N SER A 249 1.59 27.77 -8.93
CA SER A 249 0.26 27.82 -9.51
C SER A 249 0.21 26.95 -10.77
N ASP A 250 -0.58 25.87 -10.72
CA ASP A 250 -1.08 25.04 -11.83
C ASP A 250 -0.30 25.07 -13.15
N ARG A 251 0.95 24.59 -13.12
CA ARG A 251 1.65 24.15 -14.33
C ARG A 251 2.01 22.66 -14.25
N HIS A 252 1.08 21.86 -14.79
CA HIS A 252 1.17 20.47 -15.27
C HIS A 252 1.44 19.34 -14.25
N MET A 253 0.38 18.57 -14.02
CA MET A 253 0.34 17.23 -13.39
C MET A 253 1.09 16.19 -14.22
N VAL A 254 1.76 15.21 -13.60
CA VAL A 254 2.61 14.18 -14.24
C VAL A 254 2.38 12.79 -13.57
N VAL A 255 1.50 11.90 -14.09
CA VAL A 255 1.96 10.59 -14.62
C VAL A 255 3.29 10.75 -15.33
N GLU A 256 4.34 10.17 -14.75
CA GLU A 256 5.76 10.44 -15.03
C GLU A 256 6.02 10.78 -16.52
N TYR A 257 6.34 12.05 -16.77
CA TYR A 257 6.56 12.71 -18.06
C TYR A 257 5.54 12.47 -19.19
N GLY A 258 4.31 12.03 -18.89
CA GLY A 258 3.32 11.66 -19.91
C GLY A 258 3.48 10.22 -20.41
N TYR A 259 4.11 9.34 -19.62
CA TYR A 259 4.34 7.95 -20.00
C TYR A 259 3.39 6.96 -19.30
N ILE A 260 3.00 5.91 -20.02
CA ILE A 260 2.42 4.68 -19.46
C ILE A 260 3.53 3.64 -19.38
N TYR A 261 3.77 3.10 -18.19
CA TYR A 261 4.72 2.02 -17.97
C TYR A 261 3.99 0.70 -17.80
N LEU A 262 4.39 -0.32 -18.58
CA LEU A 262 3.98 -1.70 -18.34
C LEU A 262 5.13 -2.47 -17.72
N HIS A 263 4.78 -3.16 -16.66
CA HIS A 263 5.67 -3.82 -15.73
C HIS A 263 5.12 -5.25 -15.58
N THR A 264 5.93 -6.26 -15.92
CA THR A 264 5.45 -7.65 -15.93
C THR A 264 6.50 -8.64 -15.42
N THR A 265 5.99 -9.72 -14.84
CA THR A 265 6.73 -10.94 -14.50
C THR A 265 6.47 -12.09 -15.47
N GLU A 266 5.66 -11.88 -16.50
CA GLU A 266 5.47 -12.84 -17.59
C GLU A 266 6.81 -13.22 -18.21
N ARG A 267 7.05 -14.53 -18.37
CA ARG A 267 8.25 -15.01 -19.06
C ARG A 267 8.12 -14.68 -20.55
N PRO A 268 9.18 -14.16 -21.20
CA PRO A 268 9.10 -13.87 -22.63
C PRO A 268 8.72 -15.13 -23.42
N ALA A 269 7.65 -15.07 -24.20
CA ALA A 269 7.22 -16.16 -25.09
C ALA A 269 8.02 -16.18 -26.40
N ALA A 270 8.75 -15.10 -26.69
CA ALA A 270 9.53 -14.93 -27.90
C ALA A 270 10.83 -14.13 -27.64
N ASP A 271 11.72 -14.14 -28.64
CA ASP A 271 13.00 -13.43 -28.59
C ASP A 271 12.86 -11.91 -28.48
N ARG A 272 13.92 -11.25 -28.00
CA ARG A 272 13.93 -9.80 -27.74
C ARG A 272 13.65 -8.95 -29.00
N SER A 273 13.94 -9.48 -30.19
CA SER A 273 13.69 -8.82 -31.48
C SER A 273 12.22 -8.81 -31.90
N GLN A 274 11.37 -9.64 -31.28
CA GLN A 274 9.95 -9.71 -31.62
C GLN A 274 9.17 -8.56 -30.96
N PRO A 275 8.01 -8.15 -31.53
CA PRO A 275 7.09 -7.19 -30.94
C PRO A 275 6.71 -7.53 -29.48
N LEU A 276 6.35 -6.52 -28.70
CA LEU A 276 6.01 -6.72 -27.28
C LEU A 276 4.77 -7.60 -27.10
N ALA A 277 3.79 -7.50 -27.99
CA ALA A 277 2.61 -8.34 -28.00
C ALA A 277 2.94 -9.83 -28.22
N ASP A 278 4.04 -10.14 -28.91
CA ASP A 278 4.47 -11.53 -29.14
C ASP A 278 5.35 -12.04 -28.01
N ARG A 279 6.13 -11.13 -27.40
CA ARG A 279 6.98 -11.47 -26.25
C ARG A 279 6.19 -11.61 -24.96
N TYR A 280 5.15 -10.81 -24.76
CA TYR A 280 4.34 -10.75 -23.53
C TYR A 280 2.84 -10.68 -23.85
N PRO A 281 2.29 -11.68 -24.56
CA PRO A 281 0.91 -11.66 -25.04
C PRO A 281 -0.12 -11.47 -23.92
N GLU A 282 0.11 -12.05 -22.74
CA GLU A 282 -0.85 -11.94 -21.64
C GLU A 282 -0.85 -10.53 -21.04
N SER A 283 0.34 -9.99 -20.76
CA SER A 283 0.51 -8.66 -20.15
C SER A 283 0.07 -7.54 -21.09
N VAL A 284 0.45 -7.62 -22.37
CA VAL A 284 0.03 -6.63 -23.38
C VAL A 284 -1.46 -6.74 -23.64
N GLY A 285 -2.01 -7.96 -23.70
CA GLY A 285 -3.45 -8.18 -23.81
C GLY A 285 -4.24 -7.56 -22.65
N ALA A 286 -3.77 -7.74 -21.41
CA ALA A 286 -4.37 -7.14 -20.22
C ALA A 286 -4.28 -5.61 -20.24
N ALA A 287 -3.10 -5.06 -20.55
CA ALA A 287 -2.90 -3.61 -20.65
C ALA A 287 -3.82 -2.98 -21.72
N ARG A 288 -3.97 -3.62 -22.89
CA ARG A 288 -4.90 -3.15 -23.93
C ARG A 288 -6.35 -3.19 -23.48
N ARG A 289 -6.78 -4.21 -22.73
CA ARG A 289 -8.13 -4.26 -22.16
C ARG A 289 -8.37 -3.14 -21.15
N LEU A 290 -7.41 -2.90 -20.25
CA LEU A 290 -7.44 -1.81 -19.28
C LEU A 290 -7.53 -0.44 -19.96
N LEU A 291 -6.76 -0.24 -21.03
CA LEU A 291 -6.59 1.08 -21.65
C LEU A 291 -7.65 1.41 -22.71
N ARG A 292 -8.41 0.40 -23.16
CA ARG A 292 -9.47 0.56 -24.17
C ARG A 292 -10.56 1.57 -23.79
N PRO A 293 -11.09 1.61 -22.56
CA PRO A 293 -12.10 2.61 -22.18
C PRO A 293 -11.59 4.06 -22.28
N PHE A 294 -10.27 4.23 -22.32
CA PHE A 294 -9.61 5.54 -22.42
C PHE A 294 -9.08 5.83 -23.82
N GLU A 295 -9.33 4.95 -24.79
CA GLU A 295 -8.81 5.05 -26.17
C GLU A 295 -7.27 5.05 -26.20
N LEU A 296 -6.63 4.37 -25.23
CA LEU A 296 -5.17 4.31 -25.05
C LEU A 296 -4.57 2.94 -25.42
N GLU A 297 -5.38 2.00 -25.92
CA GLU A 297 -4.94 0.63 -26.21
C GLU A 297 -3.93 0.55 -27.37
N ARG A 298 -3.98 1.52 -28.29
CA ARG A 298 -3.06 1.62 -29.44
C ARG A 298 -1.72 2.23 -29.08
N ASP A 299 -1.63 2.91 -27.94
CA ASP A 299 -0.38 3.44 -27.40
C ASP A 299 0.50 2.31 -26.81
N VAL A 300 -0.06 1.11 -26.63
CA VAL A 300 0.66 -0.10 -26.19
C VAL A 300 1.01 -0.99 -27.40
N GLN A 301 2.15 -0.72 -28.03
CA GLN A 301 2.72 -1.48 -29.16
C GLN A 301 4.05 -2.14 -28.80
#